data_AF-A0A6G3U6A2-F1
#
_entry.id   AF-A0A6G3U6A2-F1
#
_cell.length_a   1.000
_cell.length_b   1.000
_cell.length_c   1.000
_cell.angle_alpha   90.00
_cell.angle_beta   90.00
_cell.angle_gamma   90.00
#
_symmetry.space_group_name_H-M   'P 1'
#
loop_
_entity.id
_entity.type
_entity.pdbx_description
1 polymer ?
#
loop_
_entity_poly.entity_id
_entity_poly.type
_entity_poly.pdbx_seq_one_letter_code
_entity_poly.pdbx_strand_id
1 'polypeptide(L)' 'MTHDLVTSLRPLLAAEASAEAHASGGEPADLEQAVWLRLLERLDTDGPPPDPGGWLRRAV' A
#
# COMPACT_ATOMS: atom_id res chain seq x y z
N MET A 1 -10.75 7.27 10.84
CA MET A 1 -10.20 7.70 9.53
C MET A 1 -8.99 6.87 9.11
N THR A 2 -7.83 6.94 9.76
CA THR A 2 -6.65 6.12 9.37
C THR A 2 -6.90 4.63 9.45
N HIS A 3 -7.57 4.17 10.51
CA HIS A 3 -7.94 2.75 10.65
C HIS A 3 -8.87 2.27 9.52
N ASP A 4 -9.86 3.08 9.14
CA ASP A 4 -10.81 2.76 8.05
C ASP A 4 -10.10 2.73 6.70
N LEU A 5 -9.18 3.67 6.48
CA LEU A 5 -8.31 3.72 5.30
C LEU A 5 -7.44 2.46 5.20
N VAL A 6 -6.72 2.09 6.26
CA VAL A 6 -5.87 0.88 6.29
C VAL A 6 -6.72 -0.37 6.06
N THR A 7 -7.88 -0.47 6.70
CA THR A 7 -8.77 -1.63 6.57
C THR A 7 -9.28 -1.80 5.14
N SER A 8 -9.64 -0.68 4.47
CA SER A 8 -10.10 -0.70 3.07
C SER A 8 -8.99 -1.01 2.06
N LEU A 9 -7.76 -0.55 2.32
CA LEU A 9 -6.63 -0.76 1.43
C LEU A 9 -5.96 -2.14 1.60
N ARG A 10 -6.06 -2.77 2.78
CA ARG A 10 -5.40 -4.06 3.07
C ARG A 10 -5.63 -5.16 2.03
N PRO A 11 -6.87 -5.49 1.62
CA PRO A 11 -7.07 -6.53 0.61
C PRO A 11 -6.53 -6.13 -0.77
N LEU A 12 -6.48 -4.83 -1.10
CA LEU A 12 -5.90 -4.35 -2.35
C LEU A 12 -4.39 -4.47 -2.34
N LEU A 13 -3.74 -4.09 -1.24
CA LEU A 13 -2.29 -4.19 -1.11
C LEU A 13 -1.81 -5.63 -1.20
N ALA A 14 -2.47 -6.55 -0.50
CA ALA A 14 -2.11 -7.97 -0.53
C ALA A 14 -2.23 -8.56 -1.94
N ALA A 15 -3.23 -8.14 -2.72
CA ALA A 15 -3.40 -8.59 -4.11
C ALA A 15 -2.29 -8.06 -5.03
N GLU A 16 -2.00 -6.76 -4.97
CA GLU A 16 -0.96 -6.13 -5.80
C GLU A 16 0.44 -6.63 -5.40
N ALA A 17 0.74 -6.72 -4.11
CA ALA A 17 2.03 -7.23 -3.61
C ALA A 17 2.27 -8.70 -3.99
N SER A 18 1.24 -9.54 -3.94
CA SER A 18 1.32 -10.93 -4.40
C SER A 18 1.63 -11.02 -5.90
N ALA A 19 0.95 -10.19 -6.71
CA ALA A 19 1.17 -10.15 -8.15
C ALA A 19 2.59 -9.65 -8.51
N GLU A 20 3.04 -8.57 -7.89
CA GLU A 20 4.36 -7.99 -8.15
C GLU A 20 5.48 -8.91 -7.66
N ALA A 21 5.35 -9.50 -6.47
CA ALA A 21 6.32 -10.46 -5.95
C ALA A 21 6.44 -11.71 -6.85
N HIS A 22 5.31 -12.19 -7.39
CA HIS A 22 5.32 -13.30 -8.34
C HIS A 22 6.08 -12.96 -9.63
N ALA A 23 5.98 -11.71 -10.11
CA ALA A 23 6.64 -11.26 -11.33
C ALA A 23 8.14 -10.93 -11.13
N SER A 24 8.49 -10.34 -9.99
CA SER A 24 9.84 -9.83 -9.68
C SER A 24 10.73 -10.82 -8.90
N GLY A 25 10.14 -11.89 -8.36
CA GLY A 25 10.85 -12.87 -7.52
C GLY A 25 11.12 -12.40 -6.09
N GLY A 26 10.38 -11.39 -5.61
CA GLY A 26 10.46 -10.87 -4.23
C GLY A 26 9.49 -11.54 -3.25
N GLU A 27 9.51 -11.08 -2.00
CA GLU A 27 8.52 -11.49 -0.99
C GLU A 27 7.35 -10.49 -0.93
N PRO A 28 6.08 -10.94 -1.01
CA PRO A 28 4.93 -10.05 -0.93
C PRO A 28 4.93 -9.20 0.35
N ALA A 29 5.31 -9.80 1.49
CA ALA A 29 5.30 -9.13 2.78
C ALA A 29 6.23 -7.91 2.86
N ASP A 30 7.39 -7.96 2.17
CA ASP A 30 8.32 -6.84 2.11
C ASP A 30 7.72 -5.66 1.33
N LEU A 31 7.03 -5.95 0.22
CA LEU A 31 6.31 -4.94 -0.56
C LEU A 31 5.16 -4.33 0.25
N GLU A 32 4.35 -5.16 0.91
CA GLU A 32 3.27 -4.68 1.78
C GLU A 32 3.81 -3.74 2.88
N GLN A 33 4.90 -4.14 3.54
CA GLN A 33 5.53 -3.34 4.58
C GLN A 33 6.04 -2.00 4.04
N ALA A 34 6.74 -2.01 2.90
CA ALA A 34 7.28 -0.80 2.29
C ALA A 34 6.17 0.19 1.89
N VAL A 35 5.07 -0.31 1.31
CA VAL A 35 3.94 0.54 0.93
C VAL A 35 3.21 1.09 2.15
N TRP A 36 3.04 0.29 3.21
CA TRP A 36 2.45 0.79 4.46
C TRP A 36 3.29 1.88 5.10
N LEU A 37 4.61 1.71 5.15
CA LEU A 37 5.50 2.72 5.68
C LEU A 37 5.35 4.04 4.92
N ARG A 38 5.40 3.99 3.58
CA ARG A 38 5.22 5.18 2.72
C ARG A 38 3.85 5.83 2.90
N LEU A 39 2.80 5.04 3.14
CA LEU A 39 1.46 5.58 3.42
C LEU A 39 1.46 6.34 4.75
N LEU A 40 2.04 5.76 5.80
CA LEU A 40 2.08 6.39 7.12
C LEU A 40 2.89 7.70 7.10
N GLU A 41 4.05 7.70 6.46
CA GLU A 41 4.87 8.91 6.28
C GLU A 41 4.11 10.02 5.52
N ARG A 42 3.38 9.64 4.46
CA ARG A 42 2.57 10.58 3.69
C ARG A 42 1.38 11.10 4.50
N LEU A 43 0.74 10.26 5.30
CA LEU A 43 -0.36 10.67 6.17
C LEU A 43 0.09 11.69 7.21
N ASP A 44 1.30 11.54 7.74
CA ASP A 44 1.91 12.46 8.70
C ASP A 44 2.26 13.82 8.06
N THR A 45 2.76 13.80 6.81
CA THR A 45 3.26 15.01 6.13
C THR A 45 2.18 15.75 5.34
N ASP A 46 1.40 15.02 4.53
CA ASP A 46 0.51 15.57 3.49
C ASP A 46 -0.97 15.18 3.68
N GLY A 47 -1.30 14.41 4.73
CA GLY A 47 -2.63 13.84 4.92
C GLY A 47 -2.95 12.70 3.94
N PRO A 48 -4.22 12.25 3.80
CA PRO A 48 -4.59 11.11 2.95
C PRO A 48 -4.52 11.44 1.45
N PRO A 49 -4.23 10.44 0.58
CA PRO A 49 -4.21 10.67 -0.87
C PRO A 49 -5.63 10.88 -1.39
N PRO A 50 -5.83 11.74 -2.40
CA PRO A 50 -7.16 12.00 -2.95
C PRO A 50 -7.77 10.75 -3.60
N ASP A 51 -6.93 9.84 -4.10
CA ASP A 51 -7.30 8.51 -4.59
C ASP A 51 -6.37 7.47 -3.94
N PRO A 52 -6.74 6.89 -2.78
CA PRO A 52 -5.90 5.94 -2.08
C PRO A 52 -5.64 4.64 -2.84
N GLY A 53 -6.62 4.16 -3.61
CA GLY A 53 -6.46 2.93 -4.41
C GLY A 53 -5.49 3.14 -5.58
N GLY A 54 -5.65 4.25 -6.31
CA GLY A 54 -4.74 4.59 -7.40
C GLY A 54 -3.35 5.03 -6.92
N TRP A 55 -3.22 5.56 -5.70
CA TRP A 55 -1.93 5.80 -5.07
C TRP A 55 -1.24 4.47 -4.72
N LEU A 56 -1.95 3.55 -4.07
CA LEU A 56 -1.43 2.24 -3.66
C LEU A 56 -0.89 1.46 -4.86
N ARG A 57 -1.65 1.39 -5.95
CA ARG A 57 -1.23 0.70 -7.18
C ARG A 57 0.06 1.25 -7.80
N ARG A 58 0.37 2.54 -7.58
CA ARG A 58 1.62 3.16 -8.06
C ARG A 58 2.77 3.02 -7.06
N ALA A 59 2.47 2.63 -5.83
CA ALA A 59 3.45 2.51 -4.75
C ALA A 59 4.03 1.10 -4.63
N VAL A 60 3.27 0.08 -5.06
CA VAL A 60 3.73 -1.28 -5.37
C VAL A 60 4.58 -1.22 -6.64
#